data_AF-A0A7Y5U8E5-F1
#
_entry.id   AF-A0A7Y5U8E5-F1
#
_cell.length_a   1.000
_cell.length_b   1.000
_cell.length_c   1.000
_cell.angle_alpha   90.00
_cell.angle_beta   90.00
_cell.angle_gamma   90.00
#
_symmetry.space_group_name_H-M   'P 1'
#
loop_
_entity.id
_entity.type
_entity.pdbx_description
1 polymer ?
#
loop_
_entity_poly.entity_id
_entity_poly.type
_entity_poly.pdbx_seq_one_letter_code
_entity_poly.pdbx_strand_id
1 'polypeptide(L)'
;MAPPKDDDETGGEEVGEVLTFDPSREMEALLEDMVTLLKNPDVIAALTKRGVNASLALLAVDGLAAYLTGDKHQAADDLKTVAEEIEGRLQFGNDPPSA
;
A
#
# COMPACT_ATOMS: atom_id res chain seq x y z
N MET A 1 -31.58 5.60 -63.34
CA MET A 1 -30.99 6.40 -62.25
C MET A 1 -31.72 5.97 -60.98
N ALA A 2 -31.00 5.34 -60.04
CA ALA A 2 -31.55 4.82 -58.78
C ALA A 2 -31.80 5.97 -57.75
N PRO A 3 -32.64 5.76 -56.70
CA PRO A 3 -33.31 6.82 -55.93
C PRO A 3 -32.44 7.37 -54.76
N PRO A 4 -32.90 8.39 -53.99
CA PRO A 4 -32.06 9.20 -53.11
C PRO A 4 -31.68 8.41 -51.84
N LYS A 5 -30.58 8.80 -51.20
CA LYS A 5 -30.22 8.29 -49.87
C LYS A 5 -30.53 9.37 -48.85
N ASP A 6 -31.39 8.99 -47.92
CA ASP A 6 -31.92 9.79 -46.84
C ASP A 6 -30.82 10.31 -45.90
N ASP A 7 -30.89 11.60 -45.64
CA ASP A 7 -30.36 12.23 -44.43
C ASP A 7 -31.30 11.85 -43.26
N ASP A 8 -30.77 11.15 -42.26
CA ASP A 8 -31.11 11.24 -40.83
C ASP A 8 -30.67 9.95 -40.13
N GLU A 9 -29.66 10.03 -39.26
CA GLU A 9 -29.75 9.43 -37.93
C GLU A 9 -28.72 10.09 -37.01
N THR A 10 -29.27 11.02 -36.24
CA THR A 10 -28.81 11.55 -34.96
C THR A 10 -28.55 10.42 -33.96
N GLY A 11 -27.63 10.67 -33.02
CA GLY A 11 -27.66 10.02 -31.70
C GLY A 11 -26.51 9.06 -31.42
N GLY A 12 -25.40 9.63 -30.95
CA GLY A 12 -24.34 8.90 -30.30
C GLY A 12 -23.56 9.77 -29.31
N GLU A 13 -24.24 10.74 -28.68
CA GLU A 13 -23.75 11.29 -27.42
C GLU A 13 -24.04 10.26 -26.31
N GLU A 14 -23.18 10.29 -25.29
CA GLU A 14 -23.20 9.46 -24.07
C GLU A 14 -22.39 8.16 -24.12
N VAL A 15 -21.07 8.32 -23.98
CA VAL A 15 -20.35 7.48 -23.01
C VAL A 15 -19.91 8.43 -21.90
N GLY A 16 -20.72 8.48 -20.84
CA GLY A 16 -20.46 9.31 -19.67
C GLY A 16 -19.02 9.14 -19.20
N GLU A 17 -18.37 10.27 -18.95
CA GLU A 17 -17.07 10.37 -18.31
C GLU A 17 -17.07 9.42 -17.10
N VAL A 18 -16.31 8.32 -17.20
CA VAL A 18 -16.08 7.45 -16.06
C VAL A 18 -15.35 8.33 -15.06
N LEU A 19 -16.07 8.81 -14.03
CA LEU A 19 -15.47 9.50 -12.90
C LEU A 19 -14.54 8.49 -12.23
N THR A 20 -13.29 8.46 -12.67
CA THR A 20 -12.26 7.61 -12.08
C THR A 20 -11.95 8.19 -10.71
N PHE A 21 -12.41 7.51 -9.66
CA PHE A 21 -12.02 7.84 -8.29
C PHE A 21 -10.55 7.43 -8.10
N ASP A 22 -9.70 8.42 -7.83
CA ASP A 22 -8.29 8.23 -7.50
C ASP A 22 -8.10 8.37 -5.97
N PRO A 23 -7.91 7.26 -5.24
CA PRO A 23 -7.74 7.29 -3.78
C PRO A 23 -6.30 7.60 -3.34
N SER A 24 -5.38 7.90 -4.27
CA SER A 24 -3.94 7.91 -3.97
C SER A 24 -3.59 8.87 -2.84
N ARG A 25 -4.24 10.05 -2.78
CA ARG A 25 -3.99 11.05 -1.73
C ARG A 25 -4.44 10.59 -0.35
N GLU A 26 -5.63 10.02 -0.26
CA GLU A 26 -6.16 9.51 1.01
C GLU A 26 -5.30 8.37 1.53
N MET A 27 -4.81 7.50 0.64
CA MET A 27 -3.91 6.40 1.00
C MET A 27 -2.54 6.90 1.44
N GLU A 28 -1.94 7.86 0.73
CA GLU A 28 -0.67 8.49 1.11
C GLU A 28 -0.76 9.13 2.50
N ALA A 29 -1.81 9.90 2.77
CA ALA A 29 -2.01 10.55 4.07
C ALA A 29 -2.14 9.53 5.21
N LEU A 30 -2.90 8.44 5.01
CA LEU A 30 -3.04 7.39 6.01
C LEU A 30 -1.70 6.70 6.31
N LEU A 31 -0.89 6.44 5.28
CA LEU A 31 0.42 5.80 5.46
C LEU A 31 1.41 6.76 6.16
N GLU A 32 1.35 8.05 5.87
CA GLU A 32 2.13 9.06 6.59
C GLU A 32 1.76 9.14 8.09
N ASP A 33 0.46 9.09 8.41
CA ASP A 33 -0.02 9.02 9.79
C ASP A 33 0.47 7.75 10.49
N MET A 34 0.47 6.60 9.79
CA MET A 34 1.05 5.36 10.30
C MET A 34 2.55 5.47 10.56
N VAL A 35 3.31 6.06 9.63
CA VAL A 35 4.76 6.31 9.81
C VAL A 35 5.00 7.21 11.03
N THR A 36 4.20 8.26 11.19
CA THR A 36 4.29 9.17 12.34
C THR A 36 4.04 8.42 13.65
N LEU A 37 3.01 7.57 13.69
CA LEU A 37 2.69 6.76 14.86
C LEU A 37 3.81 5.75 15.19
N LEU A 38 4.40 5.10 14.17
CA LEU A 38 5.49 4.13 14.33
C LEU A 38 6.82 4.77 14.77
N LYS A 39 6.96 6.09 14.63
CA LYS A 39 8.10 6.87 15.15
C LYS A 39 7.88 7.38 16.57
N ASN A 40 6.67 7.26 17.12
CA ASN A 40 6.38 7.70 18.48
C ASN A 40 7.05 6.76 19.51
N PRO A 41 7.86 7.28 20.46
CA PRO A 41 8.58 6.46 21.44
C PRO A 41 7.70 5.57 22.31
N ASP A 42 6.52 6.04 22.72
CA ASP A 42 5.60 5.26 23.56
C ASP A 42 4.98 4.11 22.77
N VAL A 43 4.68 4.34 21.48
CA VAL A 43 4.20 3.29 20.56
C VAL A 43 5.29 2.26 20.33
N ILE A 44 6.53 2.70 20.07
CA ILE A 44 7.68 1.81 19.90
C ILE A 44 7.87 0.93 21.15
N ALA A 45 7.79 1.52 22.35
CA ALA A 45 7.90 0.79 23.60
C ALA A 45 6.77 -0.23 23.78
N ALA A 46 5.53 0.14 23.43
CA ALA A 46 4.38 -0.76 23.50
C ALA A 46 4.47 -1.93 22.50
N LEU A 47 4.90 -1.66 21.27
CA LEU A 47 5.11 -2.67 20.22
C LEU A 47 6.27 -3.61 20.59
N THR A 48 7.37 -3.08 21.11
CA THR A 48 8.54 -3.86 21.52
C THR A 48 8.17 -4.87 22.62
N LYS A 49 7.34 -4.48 23.60
CA LYS A 49 6.81 -5.39 24.64
C LYS A 49 6.01 -6.56 24.06
N ARG A 50 5.49 -6.42 22.83
CA ARG A 50 4.74 -7.46 22.10
C ARG A 50 5.62 -8.24 21.11
N GLY A 51 6.94 -8.02 21.12
CA GLY A 51 7.87 -8.62 20.16
C GLY A 51 7.83 -8.00 18.76
N VAL A 52 7.14 -6.87 18.57
CA VAL A 52 7.04 -6.19 17.27
C VAL A 52 8.18 -5.19 17.15
N ASN A 53 9.01 -5.37 16.12
CA ASN A 53 10.09 -4.43 15.81
C ASN A 53 9.56 -3.26 14.97
N ALA A 54 9.70 -2.04 15.50
CA ALA A 54 9.18 -0.83 14.85
C ALA A 54 9.86 -0.53 13.51
N SER A 55 11.16 -0.80 13.35
CA SER A 55 11.87 -0.62 12.08
C SER A 55 11.34 -1.57 11.01
N LEU A 56 11.03 -2.82 11.39
CA LEU A 56 10.42 -3.79 10.48
C LEU A 56 8.98 -3.41 10.10
N ALA A 57 8.23 -2.85 11.06
CA ALA A 57 6.90 -2.32 10.79
C ALA A 57 6.94 -1.11 9.84
N LEU A 58 7.93 -0.21 9.97
CA LEU A 58 8.14 0.89 9.04
C LEU A 58 8.44 0.39 7.62
N LEU A 59 9.33 -0.60 7.49
CA LEU A 59 9.64 -1.22 6.19
C LEU A 59 8.40 -1.86 5.55
N ALA A 60 7.51 -2.46 6.35
CA ALA A 60 6.24 -3.00 5.86
C ALA A 60 5.30 -1.92 5.33
N VAL A 61 5.29 -0.74 5.97
CA VAL A 61 4.52 0.42 5.50
C VAL A 61 5.11 0.98 4.20
N ASP A 62 6.43 1.07 4.09
CA ASP A 62 7.12 1.51 2.87
C ASP A 62 6.82 0.57 1.69
N GLY A 63 6.92 -0.75 1.90
CA GLY A 63 6.58 -1.76 0.89
C GLY A 63 5.09 -1.72 0.48
N LEU A 64 4.18 -1.47 1.43
CA LEU A 64 2.76 -1.29 1.13
C LEU A 64 2.51 -0.01 0.32
N ALA A 65 3.16 1.10 0.66
CA ALA A 65 3.08 2.35 -0.08
C ALA A 65 3.57 2.19 -1.53
N ALA A 66 4.71 1.52 -1.72
CA ALA A 66 5.23 1.19 -3.04
C ALA A 66 4.23 0.34 -3.84
N TYR A 67 3.58 -0.65 -3.21
CA TYR A 67 2.60 -1.49 -3.90
C TYR A 67 1.40 -0.68 -4.40
N LEU A 68 0.87 0.20 -3.55
CA LEU A 68 -0.32 1.00 -3.84
C LEU A 68 -0.06 2.09 -4.89
N THR A 69 1.16 2.62 -4.95
CA THR A 69 1.59 3.61 -5.97
C THR A 69 2.08 2.97 -7.28
N GLY A 70 2.14 1.63 -7.32
CA GLY A 70 2.46 0.88 -8.53
C GLY A 70 3.95 0.51 -8.70
N ASP A 71 4.81 0.87 -7.75
CA ASP A 71 6.19 0.39 -7.70
C ASP A 71 6.27 -1.04 -7.15
N LYS A 72 5.90 -1.99 -8.01
CA LYS A 72 5.83 -3.42 -7.67
C LYS A 72 7.20 -4.04 -7.37
N HIS A 73 8.28 -3.46 -7.89
CA HIS A 73 9.63 -3.96 -7.64
C HIS A 73 10.05 -3.65 -6.22
N GLN A 74 9.96 -2.37 -5.83
CA GLN A 74 10.27 -1.95 -4.47
C GLN A 74 9.37 -2.66 -3.45
N ALA A 75 8.07 -2.76 -3.74
CA ALA A 75 7.12 -3.48 -2.89
C ALA A 75 7.51 -4.95 -2.68
N ALA A 76 7.91 -5.65 -3.74
CA ALA A 76 8.29 -7.05 -3.67
C ALA A 76 9.55 -7.24 -2.80
N ASP A 77 10.55 -6.37 -2.96
CA ASP A 77 11.80 -6.46 -2.21
C ASP A 77 11.60 -6.15 -0.72
N ASP A 78 10.85 -5.09 -0.40
CA ASP A 78 10.58 -4.69 0.99
C ASP A 78 9.71 -5.70 1.71
N LEU A 79 8.60 -6.12 1.11
CA LEU A 79 7.67 -7.07 1.74
C LEU A 79 8.29 -8.48 1.88
N LYS A 80 9.17 -8.87 0.95
CA LYS A 80 9.96 -10.09 1.08
C LYS A 80 10.92 -9.99 2.27
N THR A 81 11.65 -8.88 2.39
CA THR A 81 12.53 -8.64 3.54
C THR A 81 11.75 -8.70 4.86
N VAL A 82 10.57 -8.08 4.90
CA VAL A 82 9.67 -8.14 6.08
C VAL A 82 9.29 -9.58 6.42
N ALA A 83 8.90 -10.37 5.42
CA ALA A 83 8.52 -11.77 5.63
C ALA A 83 9.70 -12.61 6.16
N GLU A 84 10.87 -12.51 5.53
CA GLU A 84 12.08 -13.25 5.92
C GLU A 84 12.50 -12.94 7.37
N GLU A 85 12.45 -11.67 7.77
CA GLU A 85 12.78 -11.23 9.14
C GLU A 85 11.75 -11.70 10.18
N ILE A 86 10.45 -11.66 9.85
CA ILE A 86 9.40 -12.20 10.73
C ILE A 86 9.60 -13.71 10.92
N GLU A 87 9.84 -14.45 9.83
CA GLU A 87 10.08 -15.88 9.87
C GLU A 87 11.33 -16.22 10.69
N GLY A 88 12.44 -15.49 10.47
CA GLY A 88 13.65 -15.66 11.27
C GLY A 88 13.38 -15.49 12.77
N ARG A 89 12.65 -14.45 13.16
CA ARG A 89 12.29 -14.21 14.57
C ARG A 89 11.39 -15.29 15.16
N LEU A 90 10.47 -15.85 14.37
CA LEU A 90 9.63 -16.98 14.80
C LEU A 90 10.46 -18.25 15.03
N GLN A 91 11.48 -18.49 14.21
CA GLN A 91 12.35 -19.67 14.29
C GLN A 91 13.36 -19.58 15.44
N PHE A 92 13.93 -18.40 15.68
CA PHE A 92 14.95 -18.20 16.72
C PHE A 92 14.40 -17.77 18.09
N GLY A 93 13.08 -17.56 18.19
CA GLY A 93 12.42 -17.22 19.44
C GLY A 93 12.66 -15.79 19.88
N ASN A 94 11.67 -15.21 20.54
CA ASN A 94 11.69 -13.86 21.09
C ASN A 94 12.54 -13.77 22.38
N ASP A 95 13.59 -14.59 22.51
CA ASP A 95 14.37 -14.70 23.74
C ASP A 95 15.22 -13.44 23.93
N PRO A 96 14.96 -12.61 24.95
CA PRO A 96 15.93 -11.62 25.36
C PRO A 96 17.21 -12.36 25.78
N PRO A 97 18.41 -11.78 25.55
CA PRO A 97 19.65 -12.39 26.02
C PRO A 97 19.52 -12.69 27.52
N SER A 98 19.66 -13.97 27.89
CA SER A 98 19.81 -14.38 29.28
C SER A 98 20.95 -13.56 29.89
N ALA A 99 20.63 -12.89 31.00
CA ALA A 99 21.51 -11.98 31.74
C ALA A 99 22.89 -12.57 32.05
#